data_AF-A0A7J9QDZ9-F1
#
_entry.id   AF-A0A7J9QDZ9-F1
#
_cell.length_a   1.000
_cell.length_b   1.000
_cell.length_c   1.000
_cell.angle_alpha   90.00
_cell.angle_beta   90.00
_cell.angle_gamma   90.00
#
_symmetry.space_group_name_H-M   'P 1'
#
loop_
_entity.id
_entity.type
_entity.pdbx_description
1 polymer ?
#
loop_
_entity_poly.entity_id
_entity_poly.type
_entity_poly.pdbx_seq_one_letter_code
_entity_poly.pdbx_strand_id
1 'polypeptide(L)' 'MMQSRTIMQETKIENNIQSSVSKVECYVCGKGLAEGHSISAKTLSNGIVLFCDVHYSMQ' A
#
# COMPACT_ATOMS: atom_id res chain seq x y z
N MET A 1 -35.80 -32.20 -27.32
CA MET A 1 -34.58 -32.17 -26.48
C MET A 1 -34.34 -30.71 -26.08
N MET A 2 -34.52 -30.34 -24.81
CA MET A 2 -34.27 -28.97 -24.34
C MET A 2 -32.84 -28.90 -23.80
N GLN A 3 -32.01 -28.04 -24.40
CA GLN A 3 -30.64 -27.80 -23.97
C GLN A 3 -30.63 -26.72 -22.89
N SER A 4 -30.36 -27.11 -21.65
CA SER A 4 -30.18 -26.18 -20.52
C SER A 4 -28.92 -25.35 -20.75
N ARG A 5 -29.08 -24.04 -20.97
CA ARG A 5 -27.95 -23.11 -21.09
C ARG A 5 -27.66 -22.53 -19.72
N THR A 6 -26.51 -22.87 -19.15
CA THR A 6 -25.98 -22.23 -17.94
C THR A 6 -25.33 -20.91 -18.33
N ILE A 7 -25.90 -19.79 -17.90
CA ILE A 7 -25.30 -18.46 -18.07
C ILE A 7 -24.39 -18.22 -16.86
N MET A 8 -23.08 -18.23 -17.09
CA MET A 8 -22.10 -17.87 -16.06
C MET A 8 -22.03 -16.35 -15.98
N GLN A 9 -22.61 -15.76 -14.94
CA GLN A 9 -22.48 -14.32 -14.67
C GLN A 9 -21.12 -14.06 -14.02
N GLU A 10 -20.23 -13.40 -14.76
CA GLU A 10 -18.95 -12.92 -14.26
C GLU A 10 -19.22 -11.76 -13.28
N THR A 11 -19.19 -12.07 -11.98
CA THR A 11 -19.33 -11.06 -10.92
C THR A 11 -17.97 -10.40 -10.74
N LYS A 12 -17.81 -9.19 -11.29
CA LYS A 12 -16.60 -8.39 -11.12
C LYS A 12 -16.57 -7.86 -9.68
N ILE A 13 -15.89 -8.58 -8.78
CA ILE A 13 -15.72 -8.16 -7.38
C ILE A 13 -14.65 -7.07 -7.36
N GLU A 14 -15.07 -5.81 -7.35
CA GLU A 14 -14.16 -4.68 -7.13
C GLU A 14 -13.82 -4.58 -5.64
N ASN A 15 -12.71 -5.20 -5.24
CA ASN A 15 -12.16 -5.08 -3.89
C ASN A 15 -11.48 -3.72 -3.71
N ASN A 16 -12.28 -2.66 -3.62
CA ASN A 16 -11.80 -1.31 -3.36
C ASN A 16 -11.49 -1.16 -1.87
N ILE A 17 -10.28 -1.58 -1.46
CA ILE A 17 -9.83 -1.48 -0.06
C ILE A 17 -9.46 -0.02 0.20
N GLN A 18 -10.36 0.71 0.87
CA GLN A 18 -10.09 2.05 1.34
C GLN A 18 -9.18 1.99 2.58
N SER A 19 -7.90 2.31 2.40
CA SER A 19 -6.96 2.47 3.52
C SER A 19 -7.28 3.74 4.32
N SER A 20 -7.14 3.69 5.64
CA SER A 20 -7.16 4.89 6.50
C SER A 20 -5.87 5.71 6.39
N VAL A 21 -4.82 5.16 5.77
CA VAL A 21 -3.53 5.82 5.58
C VAL A 21 -3.62 6.72 4.36
N SER A 22 -3.54 8.04 4.58
CA SER A 22 -3.62 9.05 3.52
C SER A 22 -2.27 9.44 2.93
N LYS A 23 -1.14 9.11 3.60
CA LYS A 23 0.20 9.53 3.19
C LYS A 23 1.27 8.55 3.69
N VAL A 24 2.23 8.22 2.83
CA VAL A 24 3.38 7.35 3.14
C VAL A 24 4.65 8.04 2.64
N GLU A 25 5.38 8.67 3.55
CA GLU A 25 6.54 9.51 3.26
C GLU A 25 7.65 9.34 4.30
N CYS A 26 8.88 9.59 3.88
CA CYS A 26 10.03 9.59 4.77
C CYS A 26 9.96 10.74 5.77
N TYR A 27 10.11 10.41 7.05
CA TYR A 27 10.17 11.39 8.15
C TYR A 27 11.26 12.46 7.98
N VAL A 28 12.38 12.12 7.34
CA VAL A 28 13.55 13.00 7.22
C VAL A 28 13.42 14.00 6.06
N CYS A 29 13.01 13.54 4.87
CA CYS A 29 13.02 14.36 3.66
C CYS A 29 11.65 14.55 3.00
N GLY A 30 10.59 13.97 3.56
CA GLY A 30 9.22 14.08 3.03
C GLY A 30 8.96 13.33 1.73
N LYS A 31 9.97 12.69 1.12
CA LYS A 31 9.79 11.94 -0.13
C LYS A 31 9.05 10.63 0.15
N GLY A 32 8.08 10.31 -0.69
CA GLY A 32 7.28 9.10 -0.63
C GLY A 32 7.47 8.16 -1.81
N LEU A 33 6.48 7.30 -1.99
CA LEU A 33 6.46 6.29 -3.05
C LEU A 33 6.33 6.92 -4.45
N ALA A 34 5.65 8.07 -4.55
CA ALA A 34 5.43 8.75 -5.83
C ALA A 34 6.73 9.27 -6.45
N GLU A 35 7.74 9.49 -5.63
CA GLU A 35 9.08 9.94 -6.00
C GLU A 35 10.04 8.77 -6.31
N GLY A 36 9.53 7.54 -6.36
CA GLY A 36 10.31 6.35 -6.68
C GLY A 36 11.17 5.81 -5.52
N HIS A 37 10.92 6.29 -4.29
CA HIS A 37 11.61 5.80 -3.11
C HIS A 37 10.91 4.58 -2.51
N SER A 38 11.69 3.68 -1.92
CA SER A 38 11.15 2.63 -1.05
C SER A 38 11.00 3.16 0.36
N ILE A 39 9.84 2.97 0.99
CA ILE A 39 9.57 3.42 2.36
C ILE A 39 9.50 2.23 3.31
N SER A 40 10.31 2.27 4.37
CA SER A 40 10.35 1.24 5.42
C SER A 40 9.90 1.81 6.76
N ALA A 41 9.10 1.05 7.50
CA ALA A 41 8.69 1.38 8.85
C ALA A 41 9.70 0.82 9.87
N LYS A 42 10.11 1.64 10.83
CA LYS A 42 10.89 1.23 12.00
C LYS A 42 10.10 1.51 13.27
N THR A 43 10.03 0.50 14.14
CA THR A 43 9.46 0.64 15.48
C THR A 43 10.52 1.19 16.43
N LEU A 44 10.20 2.30 17.09
CA LEU A 44 10.95 2.95 18.17
C LEU A 44 10.17 2.82 19.49
N SER A 45 10.79 3.18 20.61
CA SER A 45 10.12 3.18 21.93
C SER A 45 8.92 4.11 22.00
N ASN A 46 8.88 5.15 21.15
CA ASN A 46 7.84 6.18 21.12
C ASN A 46 6.85 6.04 19.94
N GLY A 47 6.95 4.98 19.13
CA GLY A 47 6.04 4.75 18.00
C GLY A 47 6.72 4.22 16.75
N ILE A 48 6.10 4.43 15.60
CA ILE A 48 6.60 3.97 14.30
C ILE A 48 7.05 5.18 13.48
N VAL A 49 8.23 5.09 12.89
CA VAL A 49 8.80 6.12 12.00
C VAL A 49 9.10 5.53 10.64
N LEU A 50 8.84 6.30 9.58
CA LEU A 50 9.05 5.90 8.19
C LEU A 50 10.35 6.49 7.63
N PHE A 51 11.17 5.66 6.99
CA PHE A 51 12.43 6.07 6.35
C PHE A 51 12.46 5.63 4.89
N CYS A 52 12.99 6.49 4.00
CA CYS A 52 13.30 6.08 2.63
C CYS A 52 14.60 5.27 2.55
N ASP A 53 14.84 4.61 1.43
CA ASP A 53 16.05 3.85 1.11
C ASP A 53 17.35 4.64 1.40
N VAL A 54 17.37 5.95 1.15
CA VAL A 54 18.52 6.83 1.42
C VAL A 54 18.74 7.05 2.92
N HIS A 55 17.68 7.20 3.70
CA HIS A 55 17.75 7.55 5.13
C HIS A 55 17.58 6.37 6.07
N TYR A 56 17.35 5.16 5.55
CA TYR A 56 17.15 3.95 6.37
C TYR A 56 18.34 3.61 7.25
N SER A 57 19.56 3.91 6.79
CA SER A 57 20.84 3.61 7.45
C SER A 57 21.27 4.66 8.49
N MET A 58 20.48 5.71 8.74
CA MET A 58 20.79 6.80 9.70
C MET A 58 20.66 6.37 11.18
N GLN A 59 21.06 5.14 11.53
CA GLN A 59 20.98 4.59 12.88
C GLN A 59 22.27 4.86 13.67
#